data_AF-A0A822F5Z3-F1
#
_entry.id   AF-A0A822F5Z3-F1
#
_cell.length_a   1.000
_cell.length_b   1.000
_cell.length_c   1.000
_cell.angle_alpha   90.00
_cell.angle_beta   90.00
_cell.angle_gamma   90.00
#
_symmetry.space_group_name_H-M   'P 1'
#
loop_
_entity.id
_entity.type
_entity.pdbx_description
1 polymer ?
#
loop_
_entity_poly.entity_id
_entity_poly.type
_entity_poly.pdbx_seq_one_letter_code
_entity_poly.pdbx_strand_id
1 'polypeptide(L)'
;RILNEQCACLLDERLEESIEKFPNDPFLRPTSSLMSSSELASIINQMGIATVTLTEQDIESILYTLICDGKIEKVTVALTITHENEPKQNLYRSIKPRINSAPIVRNPCGICPVFNDCHDEGVITPKTCIYLNKCLAF
;
A
#
# COMPACT_ATOMS: atom_id res chain seq x y z
N ARG A 1 -3.58 5.60 -13.00
CA ARG A 1 -3.72 5.92 -11.56
C ARG A 1 -5.06 5.45 -11.00
N ILE A 2 -6.18 5.71 -11.69
CA ILE A 2 -7.52 5.29 -11.23
C ILE A 2 -7.66 3.79 -10.92
N LEU A 3 -7.07 2.89 -11.74
CA LEU A 3 -7.14 1.44 -11.49
C LEU A 3 -6.39 1.01 -10.22
N ASN A 4 -5.25 1.63 -9.91
CA ASN A 4 -4.49 1.33 -8.69
C ASN A 4 -5.28 1.78 -7.45
N GLU A 5 -5.85 2.99 -7.49
CA GLU A 5 -6.73 3.49 -6.42
C GLU A 5 -7.96 2.59 -6.26
N GLN A 6 -8.57 2.12 -7.36
CA GLN A 6 -9.73 1.25 -7.29
C GLN A 6 -9.43 -0.15 -6.73
N CYS A 7 -8.29 -0.75 -7.11
CA CYS A 7 -7.85 -2.01 -6.49
C CYS A 7 -7.64 -1.86 -4.99
N ALA A 8 -7.07 -0.73 -4.54
CA ALA A 8 -6.88 -0.46 -3.11
C ALA A 8 -8.21 -0.30 -2.39
N CYS A 9 -9.14 0.49 -2.95
CA CYS A 9 -10.47 0.68 -2.37
C CYS A 9 -11.22 -0.65 -2.17
N LEU A 10 -11.23 -1.53 -3.17
CA LEU A 10 -11.89 -2.84 -3.06
C LEU A 10 -11.30 -3.71 -1.94
N LEU A 11 -9.97 -3.71 -1.80
CA LEU A 11 -9.30 -4.47 -0.74
C LEU A 11 -9.54 -3.85 0.65
N ASP A 12 -9.67 -2.52 0.73
CA ASP A 12 -10.03 -1.81 1.97
C ASP A 12 -11.47 -2.13 2.38
N GLU A 13 -12.42 -2.05 1.44
CA GLU A 13 -13.83 -2.42 1.66
C GLU A 13 -13.94 -3.86 2.17
N ARG A 14 -13.25 -4.81 1.51
CA ARG A 14 -13.24 -6.22 1.92
C ARG A 14 -12.64 -6.44 3.31
N LEU A 15 -11.65 -5.64 3.69
CA LEU A 15 -11.08 -5.65 5.04
C LEU A 15 -12.09 -5.11 6.07
N GLU A 16 -12.80 -4.03 5.76
CA GLU A 16 -13.82 -3.46 6.64
C GLU A 16 -14.99 -4.44 6.86
N GLU A 17 -15.51 -5.05 5.80
CA GLU A 17 -16.52 -6.11 5.89
C GLU A 17 -16.08 -7.28 6.77
N SER A 18 -14.81 -7.69 6.64
CA SER A 18 -14.23 -8.74 7.47
C SER A 18 -14.18 -8.34 8.95
N ILE A 19 -13.78 -7.11 9.26
CA ILE A 19 -13.72 -6.57 10.63
C ILE A 19 -15.12 -6.56 11.25
N GLU A 20 -16.13 -6.13 10.50
CA GLU A 20 -17.53 -6.11 10.93
C GLU A 20 -18.10 -7.51 11.14
N LYS A 21 -17.81 -8.44 10.22
CA LYS A 21 -18.32 -9.82 10.29
C LYS A 21 -17.69 -10.63 11.42
N PHE A 22 -16.43 -10.36 11.74
CA PHE A 22 -15.67 -11.12 12.72
C PHE A 22 -15.08 -10.21 13.82
N PRO A 23 -15.88 -9.51 14.65
CA PRO A 23 -15.41 -8.45 15.55
C PRO A 23 -14.50 -8.93 16.69
N ASN A 24 -14.50 -10.22 17.03
CA ASN A 24 -13.72 -10.77 18.13
C ASN A 24 -12.87 -12.00 17.72
N ASP A 25 -12.76 -12.28 16.41
CA ASP A 25 -12.01 -13.45 15.91
C ASP A 25 -10.73 -13.02 15.19
N PRO A 26 -9.56 -13.02 15.87
CA PRO A 26 -8.30 -12.61 15.28
C PRO A 26 -7.75 -13.61 14.24
N PHE A 27 -8.28 -14.82 14.16
CA PHE A 27 -7.83 -15.85 13.22
C PHE A 27 -8.62 -15.80 11.90
N LEU A 28 -9.94 -15.56 11.98
CA LEU A 28 -10.79 -15.50 10.79
C LEU A 28 -10.74 -14.15 10.09
N ARG A 29 -10.53 -13.04 10.80
CA ARG A 29 -10.41 -11.70 10.18
C ARG A 29 -9.39 -11.64 9.04
N PRO A 30 -8.12 -12.02 9.24
CA PRO A 30 -7.08 -11.79 8.23
C PRO A 30 -7.24 -12.74 7.03
N THR A 31 -7.85 -13.90 7.24
CA THR A 31 -8.11 -14.90 6.21
C THR A 31 -9.33 -14.50 5.38
N SER A 32 -10.37 -13.97 6.02
CA SER A 32 -11.60 -13.58 5.34
C SER A 32 -11.47 -12.27 4.57
N SER A 33 -10.48 -11.41 4.85
CA SER A 33 -10.21 -10.18 4.07
C SER A 33 -9.38 -10.39 2.80
N LEU A 34 -9.01 -11.64 2.49
CA LEU A 34 -8.24 -11.99 1.29
C LEU A 34 -9.13 -12.01 0.04
N MET A 35 -8.59 -11.54 -1.08
CA MET A 35 -9.18 -11.62 -2.42
C MET A 35 -8.16 -12.17 -3.42
N SER A 36 -8.61 -12.87 -4.45
CA SER A 36 -7.74 -13.29 -5.56
C SER A 36 -7.64 -12.23 -6.65
N SER A 37 -6.59 -12.31 -7.48
CA SER A 37 -6.47 -11.50 -8.69
C SER A 37 -7.63 -11.73 -9.68
N SER A 38 -8.12 -12.97 -9.77
CA SER A 38 -9.28 -13.34 -10.59
C SER A 38 -10.59 -12.67 -10.12
N GLU A 39 -10.84 -12.64 -8.81
CA GLU A 39 -12.00 -11.96 -8.22
C GLU A 39 -11.94 -10.46 -8.47
N LEU A 40 -10.80 -9.83 -8.21
CA LEU A 40 -10.58 -8.41 -8.46
C LEU A 40 -10.74 -8.05 -9.95
N ALA A 41 -10.20 -8.87 -10.85
CA ALA A 41 -10.36 -8.67 -12.29
C ALA A 41 -11.83 -8.70 -12.71
N SER A 42 -12.61 -9.65 -12.18
CA SER A 42 -14.05 -9.72 -12.45
C SER A 42 -14.77 -8.45 -11.98
N ILE A 43 -14.53 -8.01 -10.74
CA ILE A 43 -15.20 -6.83 -10.17
C ILE A 43 -14.83 -5.57 -10.96
N ILE A 44 -13.55 -5.35 -11.24
CA ILE A 44 -13.08 -4.14 -11.92
C ILE A 44 -13.61 -4.07 -13.37
N ASN A 45 -13.64 -5.20 -14.08
CA ASN A 45 -14.22 -5.26 -15.43
C ASN A 45 -15.72 -4.98 -15.40
N GLN A 46 -16.45 -5.47 -14.39
CA GLN A 46 -17.89 -5.20 -14.22
C GLN A 46 -18.18 -3.72 -13.93
N MET A 47 -17.26 -3.00 -13.28
CA MET A 47 -17.40 -1.57 -13.05
C MET A 47 -17.32 -0.72 -14.33
N GLY A 48 -16.80 -1.28 -15.44
CA GLY A 48 -16.74 -0.58 -16.73
C GLY A 48 -15.80 0.63 -16.77
N ILE A 49 -14.83 0.71 -15.85
CA ILE A 49 -13.90 1.85 -15.72
C ILE A 49 -12.80 1.79 -16.79
N ALA A 50 -12.44 0.60 -17.25
CA ALA A 50 -11.46 0.38 -18.31
C ALA A 50 -12.17 0.11 -19.65
N THR A 51 -11.69 0.75 -20.72
CA THR A 51 -12.17 0.49 -22.09
C THR A 51 -11.75 -0.89 -22.60
N VAL A 52 -10.67 -1.43 -22.03
CA VAL A 52 -10.14 -2.76 -22.34
C VAL A 52 -10.49 -3.73 -21.22
N THR A 53 -10.72 -5.00 -21.57
CA THR A 53 -10.87 -6.06 -20.57
C THR A 53 -9.52 -6.33 -19.91
N LEU A 54 -9.47 -6.19 -18.59
CA LEU A 54 -8.28 -6.45 -17.80
C LEU A 54 -8.16 -7.94 -17.49
N THR A 55 -6.98 -8.51 -17.75
CA THR A 55 -6.67 -9.90 -17.40
C THR A 55 -6.22 -10.02 -15.95
N GLU A 56 -6.16 -11.24 -15.42
CA GLU A 56 -5.62 -11.49 -14.08
C GLU A 56 -4.17 -10.98 -13.95
N GLN A 57 -3.36 -11.15 -14.99
CA GLN A 57 -1.96 -10.72 -15.00
C GLN A 57 -1.82 -9.19 -15.01
N ASP A 58 -2.73 -8.48 -15.67
CA ASP A 58 -2.79 -7.02 -15.60
C ASP A 58 -3.10 -6.56 -14.18
N ILE A 59 -4.06 -7.20 -13.52
CA ILE A 59 -4.39 -6.94 -12.12
C ILE A 59 -3.22 -7.27 -11.20
N GLU A 60 -2.55 -8.40 -11.36
CA GLU A 60 -1.37 -8.75 -10.56
C GLU A 60 -0.25 -7.71 -10.68
N SER A 61 -0.04 -7.16 -11.88
CA SER A 61 0.94 -6.10 -12.13
C SER A 61 0.55 -4.80 -11.42
N ILE A 62 -0.74 -4.45 -11.41
CA ILE A 62 -1.27 -3.30 -10.67
C ILE A 62 -1.11 -3.54 -9.16
N LEU A 63 -1.47 -4.72 -8.65
CA LEU A 63 -1.33 -5.09 -7.24
C LEU A 63 0.13 -5.07 -6.79
N TYR A 64 1.07 -5.43 -7.67
CA TYR A 64 2.51 -5.29 -7.37
C TYR A 64 2.88 -3.84 -7.04
N THR A 65 2.33 -2.85 -7.74
CA THR A 65 2.57 -1.44 -7.42
C THR A 65 2.04 -1.06 -6.04
N LEU A 66 0.89 -1.62 -5.62
CA LEU A 66 0.33 -1.40 -4.28
C LEU A 66 1.15 -2.09 -3.16
N ILE A 67 1.80 -3.21 -3.47
CA ILE A 67 2.76 -3.86 -2.57
C ILE A 67 3.99 -2.96 -2.41
N CYS A 68 4.50 -2.40 -3.50
CA CYS A 68 5.63 -1.45 -3.46
C CYS A 68 5.29 -0.18 -2.65
N ASP A 69 4.05 0.30 -2.74
CA ASP A 69 3.54 1.40 -1.91
C ASP A 69 3.38 1.02 -0.42
N GLY A 70 3.49 -0.25 -0.06
CA GLY A 70 3.30 -0.76 1.31
C GLY A 70 1.84 -0.72 1.79
N LYS A 71 0.87 -0.69 0.86
CA LYS A 71 -0.57 -0.59 1.18
C LYS A 71 -1.27 -1.93 1.30
N ILE A 72 -0.75 -2.95 0.61
CA ILE A 72 -1.33 -4.30 0.60
C ILE A 72 -0.23 -5.33 0.84
N GLU A 73 -0.63 -6.54 1.22
CA GLU A 73 0.24 -7.71 1.26
C GLU A 73 -0.26 -8.82 0.33
N LYS A 74 0.65 -9.73 -0.03
CA LYS A 74 0.37 -10.92 -0.84
C LYS A 74 0.60 -12.18 0.00
N VAL A 75 -0.38 -13.07 0.01
CA VAL A 75 -0.31 -14.39 0.62
C VAL A 75 -0.39 -15.43 -0.50
N THR A 76 0.58 -16.35 -0.55
CA THR A 76 0.58 -17.44 -1.54
C THR A 76 0.16 -18.73 -0.86
N VAL A 77 -0.93 -19.34 -1.32
CA VAL A 77 -1.53 -20.55 -0.73
C VAL A 77 -1.41 -21.71 -1.71
N ALA A 78 -1.10 -22.90 -1.20
CA ALA A 78 -1.14 -24.13 -1.99
C ALA A 78 -2.58 -24.61 -2.16
N LEU A 79 -3.00 -24.94 -3.38
CA LEU A 79 -4.37 -25.40 -3.66
C LEU A 79 -4.62 -26.86 -3.25
N THR A 80 -3.56 -27.65 -3.10
CA THR A 80 -3.59 -29.08 -2.80
C THR A 80 -2.47 -29.42 -1.79
N ILE A 81 -2.64 -30.53 -1.06
CA ILE A 81 -1.74 -30.95 0.03
C ILE A 81 -0.57 -31.85 -0.49
N THR A 82 -0.55 -32.17 -1.79
CA THR A 82 0.30 -33.22 -2.35
C THR A 82 1.50 -32.69 -3.17
N HIS A 83 2.71 -32.76 -2.61
CA HIS A 83 4.03 -32.58 -3.27
C HIS A 83 4.34 -31.24 -3.98
N GLU A 84 5.62 -31.04 -4.31
CA GLU A 84 6.32 -29.75 -4.43
C GLU A 84 6.04 -28.92 -5.72
N ASN A 85 5.26 -29.44 -6.67
CA ASN A 85 5.01 -28.83 -7.99
C ASN A 85 3.54 -28.42 -8.22
N GLU A 86 2.78 -28.22 -7.15
CA GLU A 86 1.34 -27.91 -7.22
C GLU A 86 1.04 -26.44 -7.57
N PRO A 87 -0.13 -26.17 -8.17
CA PRO A 87 -0.56 -24.82 -8.48
C PRO A 87 -0.76 -24.03 -7.18
N LYS A 88 -0.10 -22.87 -7.12
CA LYS A 88 -0.20 -21.92 -6.02
C LYS A 88 -1.15 -20.80 -6.42
N GLN A 89 -1.98 -20.35 -5.48
CA GLN A 89 -2.85 -19.21 -5.67
C GLN A 89 -2.34 -18.00 -4.89
N ASN A 90 -2.28 -16.86 -5.56
CA ASN A 90 -1.97 -15.58 -4.94
C ASN A 90 -3.25 -14.93 -4.43
N LEU A 91 -3.23 -14.55 -3.16
CA LEU A 91 -4.29 -13.79 -2.50
C LEU A 91 -3.72 -12.48 -1.97
N TYR A 92 -4.57 -11.47 -1.89
CA TYR A 92 -4.19 -10.11 -1.56
C TYR A 92 -5.13 -9.54 -0.51
N ARG A 93 -4.62 -8.70 0.39
CA ARG A 93 -5.43 -7.94 1.35
C ARG A 93 -4.79 -6.60 1.64
N SER A 94 -5.61 -5.62 2.00
CA SER A 94 -5.12 -4.35 2.54
C SER A 94 -4.46 -4.51 3.91
N ILE A 95 -3.47 -3.68 4.15
CA ILE A 95 -2.78 -3.56 5.44
C ILE A 95 -2.83 -2.12 5.92
N LYS A 96 -3.08 -1.94 7.21
CA LYS A 96 -3.00 -0.63 7.84
C LYS A 96 -1.55 -0.39 8.30
N PRO A 97 -0.91 0.72 7.91
CA PRO A 97 0.44 1.04 8.36
C PRO A 97 0.43 1.19 9.89
N ARG A 98 1.43 0.59 10.55
CA ARG A 98 1.57 0.72 12.02
C ARG A 98 1.98 2.12 12.44
N ILE A 99 2.72 2.82 11.58
CA ILE A 99 3.23 4.16 11.79
C ILE A 99 3.04 4.93 10.48
N ASN A 100 2.36 6.07 10.53
CA ASN A 100 2.06 6.87 9.34
C ASN A 100 3.30 7.55 8.76
N SER A 101 4.19 8.06 9.62
CA SER A 101 5.46 8.68 9.22
C SER A 101 6.41 8.78 10.40
N ALA A 102 7.72 8.68 10.14
CA ALA A 102 8.73 8.91 11.16
C ALA A 102 8.73 10.40 11.59
N PRO A 103 8.94 10.74 12.87
CA PRO A 103 8.97 12.14 13.31
C PRO A 103 10.01 13.00 12.57
N ILE A 104 11.13 12.40 12.17
CA ILE A 104 12.22 13.09 11.48
C ILE A 104 11.79 13.67 10.12
N VAL A 105 10.89 13.01 9.40
CA VAL A 105 10.41 13.52 8.10
C VAL A 105 9.45 14.70 8.24
N ARG A 106 8.97 14.99 9.46
CA ARG A 106 8.18 16.18 9.77
C ARG A 106 9.06 17.39 10.08
N ASN A 107 10.35 17.17 10.35
CA ASN A 107 11.32 18.23 10.54
C ASN A 107 11.97 18.55 9.17
N PRO A 108 12.09 19.83 8.77
CA PRO A 108 12.69 20.20 7.48
C PRO A 108 14.11 19.66 7.29
N CYS A 109 14.86 19.44 8.37
CA CYS A 109 16.20 18.86 8.31
C CYS A 109 16.19 17.39 7.87
N GLY A 110 15.15 16.62 8.19
CA GLY A 110 15.06 15.20 7.85
C GLY A 110 14.84 14.90 6.37
N ILE A 111 14.49 15.93 5.59
CA ILE A 111 14.27 15.88 4.14
C ILE A 111 15.09 16.95 3.40
N CYS A 112 16.04 17.59 4.08
CA CYS A 112 16.79 18.70 3.53
C CYS A 112 17.76 18.21 2.43
N PRO A 113 17.67 18.73 1.20
CA PRO A 113 18.52 18.27 0.09
C PRO A 113 19.99 18.70 0.23
N VAL A 114 20.26 19.70 1.08
CA VAL A 114 21.60 20.28 1.33
C VAL A 114 22.02 20.09 2.79
N PHE A 115 21.51 19.04 3.45
CA PHE A 115 21.77 18.77 4.87
C PHE A 115 23.28 18.74 5.18
N ASN A 116 24.07 18.06 4.35
CA ASN A 116 25.51 17.88 4.55
C ASN A 116 26.30 19.20 4.46
N ASP A 117 25.75 20.22 3.80
CA ASP A 117 26.42 21.52 3.61
C ASP A 117 26.03 22.52 4.70
N CYS A 118 25.07 22.19 5.57
CA CYS A 118 24.55 23.08 6.60
C CYS A 118 25.44 23.07 7.85
N HIS A 119 26.14 24.16 8.11
CA HIS A 119 27.05 24.31 9.27
C HIS A 119 26.90 25.70 9.90
N ASP A 120 27.38 25.87 11.13
CA ASP A 120 27.30 27.16 11.84
C ASP A 120 28.15 28.26 11.19
N GLU A 121 29.26 27.89 10.55
CA GLU A 121 30.26 28.79 9.97
C GLU A 121 30.34 28.66 8.43
N GLY A 122 29.18 28.62 7.75
CA GLY A 122 29.08 28.41 6.30
C GLY A 122 28.13 29.39 5.58
N VAL A 123 28.01 29.24 4.25
CA VAL A 123 27.02 30.00 3.46
C VAL A 123 25.59 29.48 3.72
N ILE A 124 25.46 28.17 3.95
CA ILE A 124 24.23 27.51 4.35
C ILE A 124 24.30 27.29 5.85
N THR A 125 23.46 27.99 6.61
CA THR A 125 23.41 27.90 8.07
C THR A 125 21.99 27.66 8.56
N PRO A 126 21.81 27.07 9.75
CA PRO A 126 20.48 26.97 10.38
C PRO A 126 19.85 28.35 10.62
N LYS A 127 20.67 29.37 10.94
CA LYS A 127 20.24 30.74 11.27
C LYS A 127 19.56 31.45 10.10
N THR A 128 20.01 31.18 8.87
CA THR A 128 19.48 31.77 7.63
C THR A 128 18.68 30.77 6.79
N CYS A 129 18.31 29.62 7.36
CA CYS A 129 17.70 28.51 6.63
C CYS A 129 16.28 28.83 6.13
N ILE A 130 16.12 28.89 4.80
CA ILE A 130 14.82 29.13 4.15
C ILE A 130 13.81 28.01 4.41
N TYR A 131 14.27 26.75 4.53
CA TYR A 131 13.41 25.59 4.76
C TYR A 131 12.83 25.60 6.17
N LEU A 132 13.66 25.96 7.16
CA LEU A 132 13.22 26.10 8.55
C LEU A 132 12.26 27.28 8.70
N ASN A 133 12.61 28.45 8.16
CA ASN A 133 11.76 29.63 8.23
C ASN A 133 10.40 29.40 7.57
N LYS A 134 10.36 28.77 6.39
CA LYS A 134 9.10 28.41 5.73
C LYS A 134 8.28 27.42 6.56
N CYS A 135 8.93 26.46 7.23
CA CYS A 135 8.25 25.49 8.09
C CYS A 135 7.67 26.12 9.37
N LEU A 136 8.28 27.20 9.88
CA LEU A 136 7.82 27.90 11.09
C LEU A 136 6.81 29.01 10.80
N ALA A 137 6.71 29.47 9.55
CA ALA A 137 5.82 30.57 9.15
C ALA A 137 4.34 30.17 8.94
N PHE A 138 3.94 29.00 9.46
CA PHE A 138 2.56 28.48 9.40
C PHE A 138 1.79 28.78 10.68
#